data_AF-A0AAQ2EWE8-F1
#
_entry.id   AF-A0AAQ2EWE8-F1
#
_cell.length_a   1.000
_cell.length_b   1.000
_cell.length_c   1.000
_cell.angle_alpha   90.00
_cell.angle_beta   90.00
_cell.angle_gamma   90.00
#
_symmetry.space_group_name_H-M   'P 1'
#
loop_
_entity.id
_entity.type
_entity.pdbx_description
1 polymer ?
#
loop_
_entity_poly.entity_id
_entity_poly.type
_entity_poly.pdbx_seq_one_letter_code
_entity_poly.pdbx_strand_id
1 'polypeptide(L)'
;MKKPQSVKGQYIPRKKSSSPETNDNKSPQIDVGEMLSKLDGEQITQLGNGVIELANNGLDLAKEFLKTGQVVASAQAEITKSEDEVKKVSLKEETKRQKIQQRGKDNELNYYAETNKEANSHEQIMKILEQVESGTLKSEHLAELIIAVKSGS
;
A
#
# COMPACT_ATOMS: atom_id res chain seq x y z
N MET A 1 -4.84 -19.52 17.88
CA MET A 1 -4.86 -18.08 18.23
C MET A 1 -6.30 -17.66 18.45
N LYS A 2 -6.67 -17.17 19.64
CA LYS A 2 -8.05 -16.78 19.96
C LYS A 2 -8.38 -15.46 19.25
N LYS A 3 -9.51 -15.42 18.51
CA LYS A 3 -10.00 -14.20 17.87
C LYS A 3 -10.42 -13.18 18.93
N PRO A 4 -10.16 -11.87 18.73
CA PRO A 4 -10.63 -10.84 19.65
C PRO A 4 -12.17 -10.78 19.64
N GLN A 5 -12.77 -10.79 20.82
CA GLN A 5 -14.22 -10.59 20.98
C GLN A 5 -14.57 -9.11 20.77
N SER A 6 -15.61 -8.86 19.98
CA SER A 6 -16.20 -7.53 19.82
C SER A 6 -16.73 -7.04 21.16
N VAL A 7 -16.23 -5.88 21.61
CA VAL A 7 -16.75 -5.18 22.78
C VAL A 7 -18.14 -4.67 22.41
N LYS A 8 -19.18 -5.27 23.02
CA LYS A 8 -20.55 -4.76 22.92
C LYS A 8 -20.59 -3.38 23.58
N GLY A 9 -20.49 -2.33 22.77
CA GLY A 9 -20.84 -0.98 23.21
C GLY A 9 -22.27 -1.01 23.74
N GLN A 10 -22.49 -0.53 24.96
CA GLN A 10 -23.83 -0.35 25.49
C GLN A 10 -24.56 0.65 24.57
N TYR A 11 -25.65 0.19 23.95
CA TYR A 11 -26.56 1.04 23.20
C TYR A 11 -27.14 2.09 24.15
N ILE A 12 -26.82 3.37 23.93
CA ILE A 12 -27.45 4.49 24.63
C ILE A 12 -28.71 4.87 23.84
N PRO A 13 -29.93 4.62 24.35
CA PRO A 13 -31.15 4.98 23.65
C PRO A 13 -31.26 6.50 23.58
N ARG A 14 -31.29 7.07 22.38
CA ARG A 14 -31.69 8.47 22.18
C ARG A 14 -33.19 8.56 22.48
N LYS A 15 -33.53 8.91 23.73
CA LYS A 15 -34.91 9.29 24.07
C LYS A 15 -35.27 10.54 23.26
N LYS A 16 -36.42 10.43 22.59
CA LYS A 16 -37.08 11.49 21.83
C LYS A 16 -37.33 12.71 22.72
N SER A 17 -37.29 13.88 22.07
CA SER A 17 -37.63 15.21 22.56
C SER A 17 -38.50 15.25 23.82
N SER A 18 -37.89 15.60 24.95
CA SER A 18 -38.63 16.27 26.01
C SER A 18 -38.80 17.73 25.58
N SER A 19 -40.03 18.12 25.29
CA SER A 19 -40.46 19.52 25.37
C SER A 19 -39.93 20.16 26.66
N PRO A 20 -39.46 21.42 26.62
CA PRO A 20 -38.97 22.08 27.83
C PRO A 20 -40.16 22.31 28.77
N GLU A 21 -40.17 21.61 29.91
CA GLU A 21 -40.93 22.06 31.07
C GLU A 21 -40.26 23.34 31.57
N THR A 22 -41.00 24.45 31.51
CA THR A 22 -40.62 25.71 32.16
C THR A 22 -40.69 25.54 33.66
N ASN A 23 -39.61 25.03 34.25
CA ASN A 23 -39.34 25.18 35.67
C ASN A 23 -38.77 26.58 35.89
N ASP A 24 -39.62 27.52 36.30
CA ASP A 24 -39.24 28.78 36.94
C ASP A 24 -38.66 28.50 38.34
N ASN A 25 -37.52 27.82 38.40
CA ASN A 25 -36.66 27.85 39.57
C ASN A 25 -35.54 28.85 39.28
N LYS A 26 -35.71 30.08 39.76
CA LYS A 26 -34.60 31.02 39.90
C LYS A 26 -33.53 30.33 40.74
N SER A 27 -32.46 29.88 40.09
CA SER A 27 -31.25 29.47 40.78
C SER A 27 -30.84 30.62 41.71
N PRO A 28 -30.46 30.34 42.97
CA PRO A 28 -29.90 31.39 43.82
C PRO A 28 -28.70 31.94 43.07
N GLN A 29 -28.72 33.23 42.79
CA GLN A 29 -27.61 33.94 42.20
C GLN A 29 -26.52 33.95 43.27
N ILE A 30 -25.63 32.96 43.23
CA ILE A 30 -24.53 32.83 44.19
C ILE A 30 -23.63 34.04 43.97
N ASP A 31 -23.63 34.97 44.93
CA ASP A 31 -22.71 36.10 44.95
C ASP A 31 -21.34 35.59 45.38
N VAL A 32 -20.55 35.22 44.37
CA VAL A 32 -19.17 34.75 44.54
C VAL A 32 -18.32 35.85 45.19
N GLY A 33 -18.63 37.13 44.98
CA GLY A 33 -17.91 38.25 45.59
C GLY A 33 -18.08 38.29 47.11
N GLU A 34 -19.31 38.09 47.58
CA GLU A 34 -19.60 38.05 49.03
C GLU A 34 -18.95 36.82 49.68
N MET A 35 -18.95 35.66 49.01
CA MET A 35 -18.28 34.46 49.52
C MET A 35 -16.75 34.59 49.58
N LEU A 36 -16.14 35.20 48.57
CA LEU A 36 -14.69 35.45 48.55
C LEU A 36 -14.25 36.42 49.66
N SER A 37 -15.11 37.40 50.00
CA SER A 37 -14.84 38.38 51.08
C SER A 37 -14.91 37.79 52.50
N LYS A 38 -15.49 36.59 52.66
CA LYS A 38 -15.62 35.88 53.94
C LYS A 38 -14.49 34.86 54.18
N LEU A 39 -13.55 34.71 53.25
CA LEU A 39 -12.42 33.81 53.37
C LEU A 39 -11.29 34.45 54.20
N ASP A 40 -10.70 33.67 55.10
CA ASP A 40 -9.51 34.08 55.84
C ASP A 40 -8.24 33.92 54.97
N GLY A 41 -7.15 34.60 55.32
CA GLY A 41 -5.91 34.68 54.54
C GLY A 41 -5.30 33.31 54.18
N GLU A 42 -5.45 32.31 55.05
CA GLU A 42 -5.01 30.93 54.79
C GLU A 42 -5.87 30.25 53.70
N GLN A 43 -7.19 30.46 53.72
CA GLN A 43 -8.10 29.91 52.72
C GLN A 43 -7.94 30.60 51.35
N ILE A 44 -7.64 31.91 51.34
CA ILE A 44 -7.29 32.65 50.13
C ILE A 44 -6.00 32.10 49.51
N THR A 45 -5.00 31.78 50.33
CA THR A 45 -3.73 31.22 49.88
C THR A 45 -3.90 29.81 49.31
N GLN A 46 -4.70 28.96 49.96
CA GLN A 46 -5.04 27.62 49.44
C GLN A 46 -5.82 27.70 48.12
N LEU A 47 -6.78 28.63 48.01
CA LEU A 47 -7.52 28.86 46.77
C LEU A 47 -6.59 29.35 45.64
N GLY A 48 -5.70 30.29 45.94
CA GLY A 48 -4.70 30.79 44.99
C GLY A 48 -3.79 29.69 44.48
N ASN A 49 -3.26 28.85 45.37
CA ASN A 49 -2.44 27.70 45.00
C ASN A 49 -3.22 26.69 44.14
N GLY A 50 -4.49 26.41 44.47
CA GLY A 50 -5.34 25.53 43.67
C GLY A 50 -5.62 26.07 42.26
N VAL A 51 -5.80 27.38 42.10
CA VAL A 51 -5.96 28.02 40.78
C VAL A 51 -4.66 27.94 39.97
N ILE A 52 -3.50 28.13 40.62
CA ILE A 52 -2.18 28.00 39.97
C ILE A 52 -1.95 26.56 39.50
N GLU A 53 -2.26 25.56 40.33
CA GLU A 53 -2.18 24.14 39.94
C GLU A 53 -3.11 23.80 38.78
N LEU A 54 -4.36 24.29 38.80
CA LEU A 54 -5.30 24.11 37.69
C LEU A 54 -4.80 24.76 36.39
N ALA A 55 -4.21 25.96 36.48
CA ALA A 55 -3.63 26.65 35.32
C ALA A 55 -2.45 25.86 34.74
N ASN A 56 -1.57 25.33 35.60
CA ASN A 56 -0.44 24.50 35.17
C ASN A 56 -0.92 23.20 34.51
N ASN A 57 -1.91 22.52 35.10
CA ASN A 57 -2.51 21.32 34.50
C ASN A 57 -3.18 21.63 33.15
N GLY A 58 -3.82 22.79 33.00
CA GLY A 58 -4.40 23.24 31.74
C GLY A 58 -3.34 23.49 30.66
N LEU A 59 -2.21 24.10 31.04
CA LEU A 59 -1.08 24.29 30.13
C LEU A 59 -0.47 22.97 29.68
N ASP A 60 -0.30 22.02 30.58
CA ASP A 60 0.26 20.71 30.24
C ASP A 60 -0.69 19.89 29.37
N LEU A 61 -2.00 19.96 29.63
CA LEU A 61 -3.00 19.36 28.74
C LEU A 61 -2.96 19.98 27.33
N ALA A 62 -2.82 21.30 27.22
CA ALA A 62 -2.70 21.97 25.93
C ALA A 62 -1.43 21.53 25.17
N LYS A 63 -0.30 21.36 25.86
CA LYS A 63 0.94 20.84 25.26
C LYS A 63 0.75 19.41 24.77
N GLU A 64 0.16 18.54 25.56
CA GLU A 64 -0.09 17.15 25.17
C GLU A 64 -1.07 17.04 24.00
N PHE A 65 -2.08 17.91 23.94
CA PHE A 65 -2.98 18.01 22.79
C PHE A 65 -2.22 18.40 21.51
N LEU A 66 -1.34 19.41 21.58
CA LEU A 66 -0.51 19.82 20.45
C LEU A 66 0.44 18.70 19.99
N LYS A 67 1.10 18.01 20.92
CA LYS A 67 1.94 16.84 20.60
C LYS A 67 1.15 15.73 19.92
N THR A 68 -0.03 15.41 20.44
CA THR A 68 -0.92 14.40 19.86
C THR A 68 -1.31 14.80 18.43
N GLY A 69 -1.66 16.07 18.20
CA GLY A 69 -1.95 16.59 16.86
C GLY A 69 -0.77 16.43 15.89
N GLN A 70 0.45 16.70 16.34
CA GLN A 70 1.67 16.52 15.54
C GLN A 70 1.90 15.04 15.19
N VAL A 71 1.75 14.13 16.15
CA VAL A 71 1.91 12.69 15.93
C VAL A 71 0.86 12.15 14.95
N VAL A 72 -0.39 12.61 15.06
CA VAL A 72 -1.45 12.23 14.11
C VAL A 72 -1.12 12.73 12.70
N ALA A 73 -0.66 13.98 12.57
CA ALA A 73 -0.27 14.53 11.28
C ALA A 73 0.93 13.78 10.66
N SER A 74 1.95 13.45 11.46
CA SER A 74 3.10 12.68 10.98
C SER A 74 2.73 11.26 10.56
N ALA A 75 1.88 10.59 11.35
CA ALA A 75 1.40 9.24 11.02
C ALA A 75 0.58 9.24 9.72
N GLN A 76 -0.28 10.25 9.53
CA GLN A 76 -1.06 10.37 8.29
C GLN A 76 -0.16 10.60 7.06
N ALA A 77 0.89 11.43 7.21
CA ALA A 77 1.86 11.66 6.15
C ALA A 77 2.65 10.37 5.82
N GLU A 78 3.04 9.61 6.83
CA GLU A 78 3.76 8.34 6.65
C GLU A 78 2.88 7.27 5.98
N ILE A 79 1.60 7.17 6.36
CA ILE A 79 0.63 6.29 5.68
C ILE A 79 0.52 6.65 4.21
N THR A 80 0.34 7.94 3.90
CA THR A 80 0.21 8.41 2.51
C THR A 80 1.47 8.09 1.69
N LYS A 81 2.66 8.31 2.26
CA LYS A 81 3.93 7.96 1.64
C LYS A 81 4.05 6.46 1.40
N SER A 82 3.67 5.63 2.37
CA SER A 82 3.70 4.18 2.25
C SER A 82 2.75 3.68 1.15
N GLU A 83 1.54 4.24 1.06
CA GLU A 83 0.58 3.91 -0.01
C GLU A 83 1.13 4.21 -1.40
N ASP A 84 1.82 5.35 -1.56
CA ASP A 84 2.44 5.73 -2.84
C ASP A 84 3.61 4.81 -3.21
N GLU A 85 4.43 4.41 -2.23
CA GLU A 85 5.50 3.44 -2.43
C GLU A 85 4.95 2.06 -2.85
N VAL A 86 3.89 1.59 -2.20
CA VAL A 86 3.22 0.33 -2.55
C VAL A 86 2.66 0.40 -3.97
N LYS A 87 1.97 1.48 -4.35
CA LYS A 87 1.49 1.68 -5.72
C LYS A 87 2.63 1.65 -6.73
N LYS A 88 3.74 2.34 -6.45
CA LYS A 88 4.93 2.37 -7.32
C LYS A 88 5.55 0.98 -7.49
N VAL A 89 5.63 0.18 -6.42
CA VAL A 89 6.13 -1.20 -6.49
C VAL A 89 5.18 -2.07 -7.31
N SER A 90 3.88 -1.97 -7.08
CA SER A 90 2.88 -2.76 -7.83
C SER A 90 2.96 -2.54 -9.34
N LEU A 91 3.07 -1.28 -9.79
CA LEU A 91 3.26 -0.94 -11.21
C LEU A 91 4.55 -1.52 -11.80
N LYS A 92 5.65 -1.48 -11.03
CA LYS A 92 6.93 -2.08 -11.46
C LYS A 92 6.83 -3.59 -11.58
N GLU A 93 6.15 -4.25 -10.63
CA GLU A 93 5.96 -5.70 -10.67
C GLU A 93 5.08 -6.13 -11.83
N GLU A 94 3.97 -5.42 -12.08
CA GLU A 94 3.09 -5.68 -13.22
C GLU A 94 3.87 -5.56 -14.54
N THR A 95 4.63 -4.47 -14.70
CA THR A 95 5.48 -4.27 -15.89
C THR A 95 6.50 -5.40 -16.05
N LYS A 96 7.12 -5.87 -14.97
CA LYS A 96 8.06 -6.99 -15.00
C LYS A 96 7.37 -8.29 -15.42
N ARG A 97 6.18 -8.58 -14.88
CA ARG A 97 5.40 -9.77 -15.25
C ARG A 97 5.05 -9.76 -16.73
N GLN A 98 4.58 -8.62 -17.26
CA GLN A 98 4.30 -8.48 -18.69
C GLN A 98 5.55 -8.70 -19.55
N LYS A 99 6.70 -8.13 -19.18
CA LYS A 99 7.97 -8.34 -19.89
C LYS A 99 8.43 -9.80 -19.88
N ILE A 100 8.29 -10.49 -18.74
CA ILE A 100 8.62 -11.92 -18.62
C ILE A 100 7.71 -12.75 -19.51
N GLN A 101 6.41 -12.47 -19.49
CA GLN A 101 5.44 -13.19 -20.32
C GLN A 101 5.71 -12.98 -21.81
N GLN A 102 6.02 -11.75 -22.23
CA GLN A 102 6.37 -11.45 -23.61
C GLN A 102 7.64 -12.20 -24.03
N ARG A 103 8.71 -12.15 -23.22
CA ARG A 103 9.93 -12.92 -23.49
C ARG A 103 9.68 -14.43 -23.57
N GLY A 104 8.77 -14.96 -22.74
CA GLY A 104 8.37 -16.36 -22.82
C GLY A 104 7.78 -16.71 -24.18
N LYS A 105 6.86 -15.88 -24.69
CA LYS A 105 6.26 -16.04 -26.02
C LYS A 105 7.28 -15.88 -27.15
N ASP A 106 8.15 -14.87 -27.04
CA ASP A 106 9.18 -14.61 -28.06
C ASP A 106 10.18 -15.78 -28.12
N ASN A 107 10.56 -16.33 -26.97
CA ASN A 107 11.44 -17.50 -26.90
C ASN A 107 10.78 -18.76 -27.46
N GLU A 108 9.51 -18.99 -27.16
CA GLU A 108 8.74 -20.11 -27.71
C GLU A 108 8.63 -20.01 -29.23
N LEU A 109 8.30 -18.83 -29.75
CA LEU A 109 8.23 -18.58 -31.20
C LEU A 109 9.59 -18.78 -31.88
N ASN A 110 10.67 -18.28 -31.27
CA ASN A 110 12.02 -18.50 -31.78
C ASN A 110 12.41 -19.98 -31.74
N TYR A 111 12.07 -20.69 -30.68
CA TYR A 111 12.34 -22.13 -30.58
C TYR A 111 11.66 -22.90 -31.72
N TYR A 112 10.38 -22.64 -31.99
CA TYR A 112 9.68 -23.27 -33.10
C TYR A 112 10.23 -22.85 -34.46
N ALA A 113 10.61 -21.58 -34.64
CA ALA A 113 11.19 -21.09 -35.88
C ALA A 113 12.54 -21.77 -36.19
N GLU A 114 13.44 -21.86 -35.20
CA GLU A 114 14.73 -22.54 -35.35
C GLU A 114 14.57 -24.05 -35.57
N THR A 115 13.67 -24.70 -34.81
CA THR A 115 13.39 -26.14 -34.99
C THR A 115 12.85 -26.44 -36.38
N ASN A 116 11.94 -25.62 -36.90
CA ASN A 116 11.41 -25.78 -38.26
C ASN A 116 12.50 -25.55 -39.33
N LYS A 117 13.37 -24.56 -39.12
CA LYS A 117 14.50 -24.29 -40.01
C LYS A 117 15.47 -25.46 -40.04
N GLU A 118 15.79 -26.03 -38.89
CA GLU A 118 16.67 -27.20 -38.76
C GLU A 118 16.05 -28.44 -39.41
N ALA A 119 14.76 -28.71 -39.17
CA ALA A 119 14.05 -29.83 -39.80
C ALA A 119 14.04 -29.71 -41.33
N ASN A 120 13.73 -28.52 -41.87
CA ASN A 120 13.76 -28.27 -43.30
C ASN A 120 15.16 -28.42 -43.89
N SER A 121 16.19 -27.91 -43.21
CA SER A 121 17.59 -28.04 -43.61
C SER A 121 18.01 -29.52 -43.66
N HIS A 122 17.62 -30.30 -42.65
CA HIS A 122 17.89 -31.74 -42.60
C HIS A 122 17.20 -32.48 -43.75
N GLU A 123 15.93 -32.19 -44.03
CA GLU A 123 15.20 -32.83 -45.15
C GLU A 123 15.87 -32.53 -46.50
N GLN A 124 16.31 -31.29 -46.71
CA GLN A 124 17.03 -30.90 -47.93
C GLN A 124 18.38 -31.62 -48.06
N ILE A 125 19.13 -31.75 -46.96
CA ILE A 125 20.40 -32.50 -46.94
C ILE A 125 20.16 -33.98 -47.29
N MET A 126 19.12 -34.61 -46.75
CA MET A 126 18.78 -36.00 -47.07
C MET A 126 18.44 -36.18 -48.55
N LYS A 127 17.69 -35.25 -49.15
CA LYS A 127 17.41 -35.27 -50.61
C LYS A 127 18.68 -35.14 -51.44
N ILE A 128 19.63 -34.29 -51.04
CA ILE A 128 20.92 -34.15 -51.72
C ILE A 128 21.70 -35.48 -51.65
N LEU A 129 21.72 -36.14 -50.49
CA LEU A 129 22.40 -37.43 -50.32
C LEU A 129 21.79 -38.53 -51.20
N GLU A 130 20.45 -38.62 -51.27
CA GLU A 130 19.76 -39.55 -52.18
C GLU A 130 20.09 -39.28 -53.66
N GLN A 131 20.19 -38.00 -54.05
CA GLN A 131 20.56 -37.60 -55.41
C GLN A 131 22.01 -37.97 -55.76
N VAL A 132 22.91 -37.93 -54.78
CA VAL A 132 24.31 -38.40 -54.96
C VAL A 132 24.37 -39.92 -55.03
N GLU A 133 23.65 -40.63 -54.17
CA GLU A 133 23.60 -42.10 -54.18
C GLU A 133 23.01 -42.66 -55.48
N SER A 134 21.97 -42.03 -56.01
CA SER A 134 21.37 -42.38 -57.31
C SER A 134 22.23 -42.01 -58.53
N GLY A 135 23.36 -41.30 -58.33
CA GLY A 135 24.25 -40.84 -59.40
C GLY A 135 23.72 -39.65 -60.19
N THR A 136 22.58 -39.07 -59.78
CA THR A 136 21.98 -37.88 -60.40
C THR A 136 22.82 -36.63 -60.16
N LEU A 137 23.58 -36.61 -59.05
CA LEU A 137 24.42 -35.50 -58.63
C LEU A 137 25.86 -36.00 -58.36
N LYS A 138 26.88 -35.30 -58.88
CA LYS A 138 28.28 -35.70 -58.67
C LYS A 138 28.70 -35.43 -57.23
N SER A 139 29.42 -36.39 -56.64
CA SER A 139 29.91 -36.31 -55.25
C SER A 139 30.79 -35.08 -54.96
N GLU A 140 31.47 -34.55 -55.97
CA GLU A 140 32.31 -33.34 -55.86
C GLU A 140 31.51 -32.10 -55.41
N HIS A 141 30.21 -32.01 -55.74
CA HIS A 141 29.36 -30.87 -55.40
C HIS A 141 28.64 -31.02 -54.04
N LEU A 142 28.78 -32.16 -53.37
CA LEU A 142 28.07 -32.46 -52.12
C LEU A 142 28.39 -31.45 -51.02
N ALA A 143 29.68 -31.11 -50.85
CA ALA A 143 30.12 -30.22 -49.79
C ALA A 143 29.58 -28.79 -49.98
N GLU A 144 29.61 -28.27 -51.21
CA GLU A 144 29.08 -26.93 -51.51
C GLU A 144 27.57 -26.84 -51.29
N LEU A 145 26.80 -27.86 -51.72
CA LEU A 145 25.35 -27.88 -51.56
C LEU A 145 24.92 -27.99 -50.10
N ILE A 146 25.60 -28.81 -49.29
CA ILE A 146 25.32 -28.90 -47.85
C ILE A 146 25.65 -27.57 -47.15
N ILE A 147 26.72 -26.89 -47.55
CA ILE A 147 27.09 -25.58 -47.00
C ILE A 147 26.03 -24.53 -47.36
N ALA A 148 25.54 -24.50 -48.60
CA ALA A 148 24.48 -23.58 -49.02
C ALA A 148 23.19 -23.78 -48.19
N VAL A 149 22.75 -25.03 -48.03
CA VAL A 149 21.56 -25.38 -47.23
C VAL A 149 21.71 -25.01 -45.75
N LYS A 150 22.89 -25.16 -45.15
CA LYS A 150 23.13 -24.75 -43.75
C LYS A 150 23.28 -23.24 -43.55
N SER A 151 23.82 -22.54 -44.53
CA SER A 151 24.03 -21.08 -44.47
C SER A 151 22.79 -20.28 -44.86
N GLY A 152 21.77 -20.92 -45.46
CA GLY A 152 20.53 -20.29 -45.88
C GLY A 152 20.69 -19.39 -47.11
N SER A 153 21.70 -19.65 -47.94
CA SER A 153 21.85 -19.07 -49.30
C SER A 153 21.13 -19.88 -50.35
#